data_AF-X1NEP9-F1
#
_entry.id   AF-X1NEP9-F1
#
_cell.length_a   1.000
_cell.length_b   1.000
_cell.length_c   1.000
_cell.angle_alpha   90.00
_cell.angle_beta   90.00
_cell.angle_gamma   90.00
#
_symmetry.space_group_name_H-M   'P 1'
#
loop_
_entity.id
_entity.type
_entity.pdbx_description
1 polymer ?
#
loop_
_entity_poly.entity_id
_entity_poly.type
_entity_poly.pdbx_seq_one_letter_code
_entity_poly.pdbx_strand_id
1 'polypeptide(L)'
;CDDGSIYIRDLDCELWFNVFQNDYDNDGIPYWTEVNIYGTDPEIDNSGEDSDNDDVPIEWEWKWEYDPFYPENHEDLDPDGDSIDNVEEYLTSQWYSDPFRKDFFIELDQMEEGPQGETSLLPEASKELLYTAYDRQNLVYHLDDGSWEGSGSDMIPFDETTEQGELNYIYQQYFLQGENWRRGVFHYGVLIYHYESIYGHAFGSNRFQISSNGLENKAQSPLLERDEVYASAYMHETGHTLGFWPIPGHNQWSGTPLQIGWWISRPYKSCMNYGYIFYTIDYSDGSRLFRDYDDWSRMDLTYFESQW
;
A
#
# COMPACT_ATOMS: atom_id res chain seq x y z
N CYS A 1 -13.10 0.74 11.25
CA CYS A 1 -13.85 0.71 12.53
C CYS A 1 -13.20 1.66 13.53
N ASP A 2 -13.91 2.70 13.96
CA ASP A 2 -13.34 3.86 14.70
C ASP A 2 -13.71 3.86 16.20
N ASP A 3 -13.83 2.67 16.81
CA ASP A 3 -14.30 2.52 18.20
C ASP A 3 -13.17 2.48 19.25
N GLY A 4 -11.91 2.67 18.81
CA GLY A 4 -10.74 2.75 19.69
C GLY A 4 -10.32 1.41 20.30
N SER A 5 -10.81 0.27 19.80
CA SER A 5 -10.46 -1.08 20.26
C SER A 5 -9.15 -1.64 19.66
N ILE A 6 -8.20 -0.76 19.30
CA ILE A 6 -6.93 -1.04 18.58
C ILE A 6 -6.12 -2.25 19.14
N TYR A 7 -6.30 -2.59 20.43
CA TYR A 7 -5.57 -3.66 21.12
C TYR A 7 -6.39 -4.93 21.42
N ILE A 8 -7.65 -5.00 20.98
CA ILE A 8 -8.52 -6.16 21.21
C ILE A 8 -8.57 -6.97 19.92
N ARG A 9 -8.42 -8.30 20.05
CA ARG A 9 -8.61 -9.22 18.94
C ARG A 9 -10.11 -9.33 18.68
N ASP A 10 -10.65 -8.39 17.90
CA ASP A 10 -12.06 -8.38 17.53
C ASP A 10 -12.32 -9.23 16.28
N LEU A 11 -13.55 -9.73 16.17
CA LEU A 11 -14.03 -10.43 14.98
C LEU A 11 -14.65 -9.42 14.03
N ASP A 12 -13.83 -8.47 13.58
CA ASP A 12 -14.26 -7.49 12.60
C ASP A 12 -14.36 -8.15 11.23
N CYS A 13 -15.28 -7.67 10.41
CA CYS A 13 -15.33 -8.03 9.01
C CYS A 13 -15.56 -6.77 8.19
N GLU A 14 -14.93 -6.73 7.03
CA GLU A 14 -15.19 -5.70 6.04
C GLU A 14 -16.47 -6.04 5.26
N LEU A 15 -17.27 -5.01 4.97
CA LEU A 15 -18.53 -5.15 4.25
C LEU A 15 -18.50 -4.24 3.03
N TRP A 16 -18.40 -4.85 1.85
CA TRP A 16 -18.50 -4.18 0.56
C TRP A 16 -19.88 -4.40 -0.03
N PHE A 17 -20.56 -3.32 -0.41
CA PHE A 17 -21.82 -3.41 -1.13
C PHE A 17 -22.05 -2.16 -1.98
N ASN A 18 -22.66 -2.35 -3.15
CA ASN A 18 -23.15 -1.27 -3.98
C ASN A 18 -24.67 -1.17 -3.85
N VAL A 19 -25.18 0.07 -3.87
CA VAL A 19 -26.62 0.34 -3.93
C VAL A 19 -26.92 0.92 -5.31
N PHE A 20 -27.71 0.22 -6.10
CA PHE A 20 -28.06 0.63 -7.46
C PHE A 20 -29.56 0.88 -7.60
N GLN A 21 -29.91 1.69 -8.60
CA GLN A 21 -31.28 1.89 -9.07
C GLN A 21 -31.45 1.22 -10.45
N ASN A 22 -32.63 1.36 -11.07
CA ASN A 22 -32.83 0.84 -12.42
C ASN A 22 -31.94 1.61 -13.40
N ASP A 23 -30.98 0.90 -13.96
CA ASP A 23 -30.06 1.28 -15.02
C ASP A 23 -30.36 0.30 -16.17
N TYR A 24 -30.75 0.82 -17.33
CA TYR A 24 -31.39 0.02 -18.38
C TYR A 24 -30.38 -0.50 -19.42
N ASP A 25 -29.37 0.29 -19.75
CA ASP A 25 -28.26 -0.04 -20.65
C ASP A 25 -27.02 -0.56 -19.91
N ASN A 26 -26.94 -0.40 -18.58
CA ASN A 26 -25.90 -0.88 -17.68
C ASN A 26 -24.59 -0.08 -17.77
N ASP A 27 -24.68 1.23 -17.98
CA ASP A 27 -23.51 2.12 -18.00
C ASP A 27 -23.13 2.66 -16.61
N GLY A 28 -23.90 2.31 -15.56
CA GLY A 28 -23.65 2.74 -14.19
C GLY A 28 -24.46 3.96 -13.76
N ILE A 29 -25.16 4.62 -14.69
CA ILE A 29 -26.00 5.78 -14.39
C ILE A 29 -27.49 5.33 -14.34
N PRO A 30 -28.23 5.66 -13.27
CA PRO A 30 -29.64 5.32 -13.20
C PRO A 30 -30.48 6.02 -14.26
N TYR A 31 -31.42 5.27 -14.86
CA TYR A 31 -32.42 5.75 -15.83
C TYR A 31 -33.09 7.08 -15.41
N TRP A 32 -33.38 7.24 -14.11
CA TRP A 32 -34.00 8.47 -13.63
C TRP A 32 -33.06 9.68 -13.70
N THR A 33 -31.78 9.49 -13.36
CA THR A 33 -30.75 10.52 -13.41
C THR A 33 -30.56 10.99 -14.84
N GLU A 34 -30.41 10.04 -15.77
CA GLU A 34 -30.27 10.31 -17.20
C GLU A 34 -31.44 11.14 -17.75
N VAL A 35 -32.68 10.76 -17.49
CA VAL A 35 -33.85 11.46 -18.04
C VAL A 35 -34.10 12.82 -17.38
N ASN A 36 -33.86 12.95 -16.07
CA ASN A 36 -34.34 14.10 -15.30
C ASN A 36 -33.24 15.09 -14.90
N ILE A 37 -31.98 14.67 -14.90
CA ILE A 37 -30.83 15.49 -14.50
C ILE A 37 -29.94 15.76 -15.72
N TYR A 38 -29.43 14.71 -16.37
CA TYR A 38 -28.41 14.81 -17.42
C TYR A 38 -28.97 15.07 -18.82
N GLY A 39 -30.19 14.60 -19.09
CA GLY A 39 -30.79 14.68 -20.42
C GLY A 39 -30.14 13.73 -21.45
N THR A 40 -29.46 12.67 -20.99
CA THR A 40 -28.95 11.57 -21.82
C THR A 40 -30.07 10.60 -22.21
N ASP A 41 -29.78 9.69 -23.14
CA ASP A 41 -30.75 8.68 -23.59
C ASP A 41 -30.52 7.37 -22.83
N PRO A 42 -31.42 6.98 -21.88
CA PRO A 42 -31.21 5.86 -20.97
C PRO A 42 -31.35 4.47 -21.63
N GLU A 43 -31.26 4.42 -22.95
CA GLU A 43 -31.22 3.19 -23.75
C GLU A 43 -29.90 3.07 -24.54
N ILE A 44 -28.93 3.96 -24.29
CA ILE A 44 -27.65 4.04 -24.96
C ILE A 44 -26.54 4.02 -23.90
N ASP A 45 -25.80 2.91 -23.85
CA ASP A 45 -24.60 2.80 -23.02
C ASP A 45 -23.57 3.86 -23.39
N ASN A 46 -23.36 4.81 -22.48
CA ASN A 46 -22.43 5.92 -22.60
C ASN A 46 -21.14 5.72 -21.78
N SER A 47 -20.86 4.49 -21.29
CA SER A 47 -19.68 4.20 -20.47
C SER A 47 -18.38 4.66 -21.14
N GLY A 48 -17.54 5.38 -20.40
CA GLY A 48 -16.27 5.91 -20.88
C GLY A 48 -16.39 7.18 -21.72
N GLU A 49 -17.58 7.75 -21.88
CA GLU A 49 -17.74 9.09 -22.47
C GLU A 49 -17.24 10.15 -21.48
N ASP A 50 -16.42 11.07 -21.97
CA ASP A 50 -15.93 12.25 -21.26
C ASP A 50 -16.53 13.47 -21.98
N SER A 51 -17.66 13.95 -21.45
CA SER A 51 -18.53 14.90 -22.16
C SER A 51 -17.99 16.34 -22.12
N ASP A 52 -17.31 16.71 -21.05
CA ASP A 52 -16.74 18.04 -20.82
C ASP A 52 -15.22 18.12 -21.01
N ASN A 53 -14.55 16.98 -21.26
CA ASN A 53 -13.15 16.82 -21.62
C ASN A 53 -12.19 17.19 -20.47
N ASP A 54 -12.44 16.62 -19.29
CA ASP A 54 -11.60 16.80 -18.09
C ASP A 54 -10.94 15.50 -17.57
N ASP A 55 -10.84 14.50 -18.47
CA ASP A 55 -10.03 13.28 -18.37
C ASP A 55 -10.61 12.16 -17.47
N VAL A 56 -11.85 12.31 -16.98
CA VAL A 56 -12.63 11.24 -16.33
C VAL A 56 -13.97 11.02 -17.03
N PRO A 57 -14.57 9.82 -16.96
CA PRO A 57 -15.82 9.54 -17.67
C PRO A 57 -17.08 9.78 -16.82
N ILE A 58 -18.21 10.00 -17.51
CA ILE A 58 -19.48 10.40 -16.92
C ILE A 58 -20.00 9.46 -15.82
N GLU A 59 -19.75 8.14 -15.93
CA GLU A 59 -20.22 7.17 -14.94
C GLU A 59 -19.39 7.23 -13.65
N TRP A 60 -18.11 7.57 -13.75
CA TRP A 60 -17.23 7.75 -12.60
C TRP A 60 -17.58 9.05 -11.87
N GLU A 61 -17.77 10.13 -12.62
CA GLU A 61 -18.20 11.42 -12.07
C GLU A 61 -19.54 11.30 -11.34
N TRP A 62 -20.54 10.66 -11.96
CA TRP A 62 -21.82 10.39 -11.32
C TRP A 62 -21.66 9.61 -10.02
N LYS A 63 -20.84 8.56 -10.01
CA LYS A 63 -20.61 7.73 -8.81
C LYS A 63 -20.08 8.56 -7.64
N TRP A 64 -19.24 9.55 -7.93
CA TRP A 64 -18.55 10.37 -6.93
C TRP A 64 -19.13 11.78 -6.76
N GLU A 65 -20.33 12.01 -7.28
CA GLU A 65 -21.08 13.26 -7.15
C GLU A 65 -20.43 14.50 -7.82
N TYR A 66 -19.66 14.28 -8.89
CA TYR A 66 -19.22 15.32 -9.84
C TYR A 66 -20.28 15.56 -10.93
N ASP A 67 -20.22 16.68 -11.67
CA ASP A 67 -21.21 17.04 -12.69
C ASP A 67 -20.66 16.74 -14.09
N PRO A 68 -21.13 15.68 -14.80
CA PRO A 68 -20.51 15.19 -16.04
C PRO A 68 -20.53 16.11 -17.26
N PHE A 69 -21.00 17.34 -17.10
CA PHE A 69 -21.10 18.35 -18.16
C PHE A 69 -20.49 19.69 -17.73
N TYR A 70 -19.78 19.71 -16.60
CA TYR A 70 -19.11 20.89 -16.07
C TYR A 70 -17.65 20.56 -15.73
N PRO A 71 -16.69 21.05 -16.53
CA PRO A 71 -15.31 20.59 -16.40
C PRO A 71 -14.72 21.00 -15.06
N GLU A 72 -14.24 20.00 -14.35
CA GLU A 72 -13.43 20.11 -13.15
C GLU A 72 -11.93 20.10 -13.49
N ASN A 73 -11.07 20.08 -12.47
CA ASN A 73 -9.62 19.95 -12.66
C ASN A 73 -9.13 18.68 -11.95
N HIS A 74 -9.58 17.53 -12.46
CA HIS A 74 -9.39 16.24 -11.80
C HIS A 74 -7.92 15.87 -11.57
N GLU A 75 -7.02 16.27 -12.46
CA GLU A 75 -5.57 16.08 -12.32
C GLU A 75 -4.94 16.81 -11.10
N ASP A 76 -5.63 17.77 -10.47
CA ASP A 76 -5.14 18.49 -9.28
C ASP A 76 -6.05 18.27 -8.05
N LEU A 77 -7.07 17.41 -8.16
CA LEU A 77 -8.02 17.13 -7.09
C LEU A 77 -7.65 15.83 -6.37
N ASP A 78 -7.18 15.97 -5.14
CA ASP A 78 -6.97 14.90 -4.17
C ASP A 78 -7.76 15.27 -2.90
N PRO A 79 -9.07 14.92 -2.81
CA PRO A 79 -9.93 15.36 -1.72
C PRO A 79 -9.58 14.78 -0.34
N ASP A 80 -8.95 13.61 -0.27
CA ASP A 80 -8.67 12.92 0.99
C ASP A 80 -7.20 13.02 1.46
N GLY A 81 -6.31 13.46 0.58
CA GLY A 81 -4.90 13.74 0.86
C GLY A 81 -4.04 12.49 0.97
N ASP A 82 -4.29 11.47 0.15
CA ASP A 82 -3.45 10.27 0.04
C ASP A 82 -2.42 10.30 -1.09
N SER A 83 -2.38 11.41 -1.85
CA SER A 83 -1.54 11.65 -3.03
C SER A 83 -2.04 11.10 -4.36
N ILE A 84 -3.23 10.52 -4.40
CA ILE A 84 -3.85 9.98 -5.61
C ILE A 84 -4.87 11.01 -6.10
N ASP A 85 -4.64 11.58 -7.28
CA ASP A 85 -5.60 12.53 -7.85
C ASP A 85 -6.83 11.82 -8.45
N ASN A 86 -7.89 12.56 -8.76
CA ASN A 86 -9.13 11.96 -9.28
C ASN A 86 -8.94 11.19 -10.61
N VAL A 87 -7.97 11.57 -11.45
CA VAL A 87 -7.67 10.84 -12.69
C VAL A 87 -7.01 9.51 -12.33
N GLU A 88 -6.08 9.52 -11.38
CA GLU A 88 -5.45 8.31 -10.86
C GLU A 88 -6.45 7.40 -10.14
N GLU A 89 -7.35 7.94 -9.32
CA GLU A 89 -8.48 7.27 -8.68
C GLU A 89 -9.42 6.59 -9.70
N TYR A 90 -9.62 7.23 -10.86
CA TYR A 90 -10.33 6.61 -11.97
C TYR A 90 -9.54 5.42 -12.56
N LEU A 91 -8.23 5.57 -12.80
CA LEU A 91 -7.38 4.50 -13.31
C LEU A 91 -7.30 3.29 -12.36
N THR A 92 -7.38 3.53 -11.06
CA THR A 92 -7.40 2.49 -10.01
C THR A 92 -8.80 2.05 -9.59
N SER A 93 -9.87 2.63 -10.14
CA SER A 93 -11.25 2.37 -9.72
C SER A 93 -11.68 0.89 -9.80
N GLN A 94 -11.10 0.12 -10.73
CA GLN A 94 -11.31 -1.33 -10.85
C GLN A 94 -10.82 -2.12 -9.63
N TRP A 95 -9.90 -1.54 -8.85
CA TRP A 95 -9.38 -2.06 -7.59
C TRP A 95 -10.00 -1.35 -6.37
N TYR A 96 -11.16 -0.71 -6.56
CA TYR A 96 -11.97 -0.10 -5.51
C TYR A 96 -11.35 1.13 -4.82
N SER A 97 -10.60 1.93 -5.58
CA SER A 97 -10.21 3.28 -5.18
C SER A 97 -11.44 4.15 -4.85
N ASP A 98 -11.31 5.02 -3.85
CA ASP A 98 -12.30 5.96 -3.35
C ASP A 98 -11.67 7.36 -3.13
N PRO A 99 -12.02 8.38 -3.93
CA PRO A 99 -11.41 9.72 -3.87
C PRO A 99 -11.71 10.49 -2.58
N PHE A 100 -12.52 9.93 -1.67
CA PHE A 100 -12.85 10.53 -0.38
C PHE A 100 -12.39 9.68 0.81
N ARG A 101 -11.64 8.60 0.57
CA ARG A 101 -11.13 7.70 1.60
C ARG A 101 -9.79 7.10 1.21
N LYS A 102 -8.76 7.73 1.78
CA LYS A 102 -7.35 7.29 1.81
C LYS A 102 -7.13 5.82 1.49
N ASP A 103 -6.64 5.62 0.28
CA ASP A 103 -6.17 4.37 -0.25
C ASP A 103 -4.64 4.34 -0.19
N PHE A 104 -4.08 3.13 -0.08
CA PHE A 104 -2.64 2.94 0.00
C PHE A 104 -2.23 1.73 -0.84
N PHE A 105 -1.86 2.01 -2.09
CA PHE A 105 -1.53 1.00 -3.10
C PHE A 105 -0.08 0.53 -3.02
N ILE A 106 0.08 -0.79 -2.92
CA ILE A 106 1.36 -1.47 -2.97
C ILE A 106 1.33 -2.56 -4.04
N GLU A 107 2.26 -2.47 -4.99
CA GLU A 107 2.58 -3.58 -5.89
C GLU A 107 3.67 -4.44 -5.25
N LEU A 108 3.44 -5.75 -5.18
CA LEU A 108 4.36 -6.72 -4.62
C LEU A 108 4.82 -7.72 -5.67
N ASP A 109 6.05 -7.57 -6.14
CA ASP A 109 6.70 -8.59 -6.97
C ASP A 109 7.38 -9.66 -6.11
N GLN A 110 7.35 -10.90 -6.60
CA GLN A 110 7.86 -12.06 -5.87
C GLN A 110 8.72 -12.92 -6.78
N MET A 111 9.74 -13.60 -6.23
CA MET A 111 10.58 -14.48 -7.06
C MET A 111 9.92 -15.83 -7.32
N GLU A 112 10.09 -16.33 -8.55
CA GLU A 112 9.80 -17.71 -8.93
C GLU A 112 10.50 -18.72 -7.99
N GLU A 113 9.99 -19.95 -7.95
CA GLU A 113 10.59 -21.03 -7.15
C GLU A 113 12.03 -21.31 -7.60
N GLY A 114 12.94 -21.39 -6.62
CA GLY A 114 14.34 -21.69 -6.86
C GLY A 114 14.57 -23.16 -7.28
N PRO A 115 15.76 -23.47 -7.81
CA PRO A 115 16.08 -24.79 -8.35
C PRO A 115 16.08 -25.92 -7.29
N GLN A 116 16.07 -25.59 -5.99
CA GLN A 116 15.99 -26.54 -4.88
C GLN A 116 14.66 -26.45 -4.11
N GLY A 117 13.67 -25.72 -4.64
CA GLY A 117 12.38 -25.49 -3.98
C GLY A 117 12.38 -24.32 -3.01
N GLU A 118 13.33 -23.39 -3.13
CA GLU A 118 13.33 -22.14 -2.38
C GLU A 118 12.12 -21.30 -2.76
N THR A 119 11.43 -20.72 -1.76
CA THR A 119 10.25 -19.90 -1.98
C THR A 119 10.45 -18.50 -1.44
N SER A 120 10.01 -17.52 -2.21
CA SER A 120 10.03 -16.10 -1.86
C SER A 120 8.63 -15.55 -2.02
N LEU A 121 7.70 -16.14 -1.27
CA LEU A 121 6.30 -15.72 -1.24
C LEU A 121 5.95 -15.09 0.11
N LEU A 122 5.20 -13.99 0.08
CA LEU A 122 4.66 -13.36 1.28
C LEU A 122 3.53 -14.25 1.81
N PRO A 123 3.60 -14.73 3.07
CA PRO A 123 2.59 -15.65 3.59
C PRO A 123 1.22 -14.99 3.66
N GLU A 124 0.15 -15.72 3.34
CA GLU A 124 -1.24 -15.19 3.40
C GLU A 124 -1.59 -14.59 4.76
N ALA A 125 -1.23 -15.28 5.86
CA ALA A 125 -1.46 -14.76 7.20
C ALA A 125 -0.66 -13.48 7.49
N SER A 126 0.45 -13.23 6.80
CA SER A 126 1.18 -11.97 6.90
C SER A 126 0.41 -10.83 6.23
N LYS A 127 -0.22 -11.09 5.08
CA LYS A 127 -1.07 -10.10 4.38
C LYS A 127 -2.25 -9.68 5.25
N GLU A 128 -2.95 -10.64 5.85
CA GLU A 128 -4.04 -10.37 6.82
C GLU A 128 -3.60 -9.49 7.99
N LEU A 129 -2.39 -9.71 8.52
CA LEU A 129 -1.83 -8.86 9.58
C LEU A 129 -1.56 -7.43 9.10
N LEU A 130 -1.12 -7.27 7.85
CA LEU A 130 -0.92 -5.95 7.23
C LEU A 130 -2.26 -5.22 7.06
N TYR A 131 -3.23 -5.83 6.37
CA TYR A 131 -4.59 -5.27 6.20
C TYR A 131 -5.14 -4.80 7.54
N THR A 132 -5.15 -5.70 8.53
CA THR A 132 -5.64 -5.41 9.89
C THR A 132 -4.97 -4.20 10.55
N ALA A 133 -3.68 -3.97 10.31
CA ALA A 133 -2.96 -2.86 10.91
C ALA A 133 -3.40 -1.50 10.32
N TYR A 134 -3.56 -1.42 9.00
CA TYR A 134 -3.99 -0.21 8.30
C TYR A 134 -5.50 0.05 8.43
N ASP A 135 -6.33 -0.99 8.40
CA ASP A 135 -7.79 -0.87 8.54
C ASP A 135 -8.20 -0.25 9.89
N ARG A 136 -7.43 -0.53 10.95
CA ARG A 136 -7.60 0.08 12.28
C ARG A 136 -7.38 1.59 12.28
N GLN A 137 -6.71 2.11 11.25
CA GLN A 137 -6.36 3.52 11.08
C GLN A 137 -7.21 4.18 10.00
N ASN A 138 -8.21 3.47 9.47
CA ASN A 138 -9.07 3.93 8.38
C ASN A 138 -8.25 4.33 7.13
N LEU A 139 -7.23 3.53 6.83
CA LEU A 139 -6.45 3.56 5.59
C LEU A 139 -6.70 2.24 4.88
N VAL A 140 -7.18 2.26 3.64
CA VAL A 140 -7.42 1.02 2.90
C VAL A 140 -6.14 0.58 2.21
N TYR A 141 -5.60 -0.50 2.75
CA TYR A 141 -4.37 -1.10 2.26
C TYR A 141 -4.68 -1.97 1.06
N HIS A 142 -4.10 -1.62 -0.08
CA HIS A 142 -4.29 -2.28 -1.36
C HIS A 142 -3.01 -3.04 -1.71
N LEU A 143 -3.04 -4.36 -1.69
CA LEU A 143 -1.87 -5.19 -1.99
C LEU A 143 -2.08 -6.00 -3.25
N ASP A 144 -1.46 -5.55 -4.34
CA ASP A 144 -1.35 -6.30 -5.58
C ASP A 144 -0.18 -7.28 -5.47
N ASP A 145 -0.49 -8.52 -5.13
CA ASP A 145 0.46 -9.64 -5.04
C ASP A 145 0.45 -10.55 -6.27
N GLY A 146 -0.14 -10.07 -7.38
CA GLY A 146 -0.35 -10.80 -8.62
C GLY A 146 -1.71 -11.51 -8.69
N SER A 147 -2.56 -11.35 -7.68
CA SER A 147 -3.94 -11.87 -7.69
C SER A 147 -4.94 -10.98 -8.42
N TRP A 148 -4.59 -9.73 -8.70
CA TRP A 148 -5.46 -8.76 -9.36
C TRP A 148 -5.43 -8.95 -10.88
N GLU A 149 -6.60 -8.85 -11.53
CA GLU A 149 -6.65 -8.86 -12.99
C GLU A 149 -6.20 -7.49 -13.52
N GLY A 150 -5.39 -7.48 -14.57
CA GLY A 150 -4.91 -6.25 -15.21
C GLY A 150 -3.96 -5.40 -14.36
N SER A 151 -3.38 -5.98 -13.31
CA SER A 151 -2.41 -5.30 -12.44
C SER A 151 -0.96 -5.44 -12.94
N GLY A 152 -0.02 -4.84 -12.20
CA GLY A 152 1.39 -4.78 -12.59
C GLY A 152 2.27 -5.85 -11.96
N SER A 153 1.85 -6.42 -10.81
CA SER A 153 2.61 -7.40 -10.07
C SER A 153 2.90 -8.66 -10.90
N ASP A 154 4.17 -9.09 -10.86
CA ASP A 154 4.64 -10.26 -11.59
C ASP A 154 5.55 -11.15 -10.73
N MET A 155 5.70 -12.40 -11.18
CA MET A 155 6.72 -13.31 -10.68
C MET A 155 8.03 -13.04 -11.42
N ILE A 156 9.03 -12.53 -10.70
CA ILE A 156 10.35 -12.27 -11.28
C ILE A 156 11.21 -13.55 -11.26
N PRO A 157 12.13 -13.74 -12.23
CA PRO A 157 13.00 -14.91 -12.26
C PRO A 157 13.79 -15.08 -10.96
N PHE A 158 13.89 -16.32 -10.50
CA PHE A 158 14.68 -16.63 -9.30
C PHE A 158 16.13 -16.20 -9.47
N ASP A 159 16.64 -15.52 -8.45
CA ASP A 159 18.04 -15.17 -8.33
C ASP A 159 18.53 -15.53 -6.92
N GLU A 160 19.65 -16.25 -6.86
CA GLU A 160 20.21 -16.76 -5.60
C GLU A 160 20.78 -15.63 -4.74
N THR A 161 21.26 -14.54 -5.35
CA THR A 161 21.80 -13.39 -4.62
C THR A 161 21.65 -12.13 -5.46
N THR A 162 20.71 -11.28 -5.05
CA THR A 162 20.45 -10.00 -5.72
C THR A 162 21.39 -8.93 -5.18
N GLU A 163 22.06 -8.23 -6.10
CA GLU A 163 22.98 -7.13 -5.82
C GLU A 163 22.26 -5.76 -5.83
N GLN A 164 22.86 -4.74 -5.22
CA GLN A 164 22.28 -3.39 -5.18
C GLN A 164 21.94 -2.81 -6.57
N GLY A 165 22.74 -3.11 -7.59
CA GLY A 165 22.51 -2.64 -8.96
C GLY A 165 21.29 -3.27 -9.61
N GLU A 166 20.96 -4.51 -9.24
CA GLU A 166 19.88 -5.30 -9.83
C GLU A 166 18.50 -4.85 -9.35
N LEU A 167 18.38 -4.37 -8.11
CA LEU A 167 17.11 -3.83 -7.59
C LEU A 167 16.56 -2.68 -8.46
N ASN A 168 17.44 -1.81 -8.97
CA ASN A 168 17.02 -0.75 -9.89
C ASN A 168 16.64 -1.30 -11.27
N TYR A 169 17.30 -2.37 -11.73
CA TYR A 169 16.92 -3.03 -12.98
C TYR A 169 15.55 -3.68 -12.84
N ILE A 170 15.30 -4.41 -11.76
CA ILE A 170 14.02 -5.02 -11.43
C ILE A 170 12.90 -3.96 -11.43
N TYR A 171 13.08 -2.88 -10.67
CA TYR A 171 12.11 -1.77 -10.63
C TYR A 171 11.82 -1.17 -12.03
N GLN A 172 12.83 -1.03 -12.89
CA GLN A 172 12.63 -0.47 -14.24
C GLN A 172 11.96 -1.46 -15.20
N GLN A 173 12.20 -2.77 -15.03
CA GLN A 173 11.71 -3.80 -15.93
C GLN A 173 10.33 -4.34 -15.56
N TYR A 174 10.01 -4.45 -14.28
CA TYR A 174 8.79 -5.11 -13.81
C TYR A 174 7.76 -4.09 -13.34
N PHE A 175 8.14 -3.10 -12.54
CA PHE A 175 7.21 -2.06 -12.07
C PHE A 175 6.94 -0.97 -13.12
N LEU A 176 7.99 -0.25 -13.55
CA LEU A 176 7.75 0.94 -14.38
C LEU A 176 7.26 0.61 -15.78
N GLN A 177 7.90 -0.32 -16.50
CA GLN A 177 7.55 -0.72 -17.88
C GLN A 177 7.32 0.42 -18.92
N GLY A 178 7.70 1.66 -18.60
CA GLY A 178 7.38 2.86 -19.38
C GLY A 178 6.08 3.58 -18.98
N GLU A 179 5.34 3.06 -18.00
CA GLU A 179 4.18 3.66 -17.36
C GLU A 179 4.60 4.57 -16.20
N ASN A 180 4.43 5.88 -16.37
CA ASN A 180 4.81 6.84 -15.35
C ASN A 180 3.72 7.08 -14.30
N TRP A 181 2.44 6.87 -14.62
CA TRP A 181 1.32 7.13 -13.71
C TRP A 181 1.34 6.16 -12.52
N ARG A 182 1.67 4.87 -12.73
CA ARG A 182 1.79 3.88 -11.64
C ARG A 182 2.77 4.34 -10.56
N ARG A 183 3.80 5.10 -10.92
CA ARG A 183 4.80 5.62 -9.97
C ARG A 183 4.21 6.67 -9.03
N GLY A 184 3.17 7.39 -9.43
CA GLY A 184 2.43 8.38 -8.63
C GLY A 184 1.42 7.76 -7.68
N VAL A 185 1.13 6.47 -7.84
CA VAL A 185 0.09 5.76 -7.07
C VAL A 185 0.68 4.64 -6.21
N PHE A 186 1.51 3.79 -6.80
CA PHE A 186 1.95 2.55 -6.17
C PHE A 186 3.31 2.70 -5.47
N HIS A 187 3.35 2.16 -4.26
CA HIS A 187 4.58 1.77 -3.60
C HIS A 187 5.02 0.40 -4.14
N TYR A 188 6.29 0.28 -4.54
CA TYR A 188 6.83 -0.95 -5.09
C TYR A 188 7.59 -1.76 -4.04
N GLY A 189 7.02 -2.89 -3.64
CA GLY A 189 7.68 -3.91 -2.83
C GLY A 189 8.18 -5.06 -3.69
N VAL A 190 9.37 -5.57 -3.39
CA VAL A 190 9.85 -6.82 -4.00
C VAL A 190 10.34 -7.80 -2.94
N LEU A 191 9.83 -9.03 -2.98
CA LEU A 191 10.26 -10.13 -2.12
C LEU A 191 11.25 -11.02 -2.89
N ILE A 192 12.53 -10.82 -2.60
CA ILE A 192 13.63 -11.56 -3.22
C ILE A 192 14.11 -12.70 -2.31
N TYR A 193 14.89 -13.63 -2.84
CA TYR A 193 15.42 -14.73 -2.04
C TYR A 193 16.49 -14.26 -1.06
N HIS A 194 17.54 -13.61 -1.56
CA HIS A 194 18.65 -13.14 -0.74
C HIS A 194 19.25 -11.86 -1.30
N TYR A 195 19.33 -10.82 -0.47
CA TYR A 195 20.09 -9.61 -0.76
C TYR A 195 21.49 -9.69 -0.14
N GLU A 196 22.50 -9.22 -0.87
CA GLU A 196 23.93 -9.33 -0.49
C GLU A 196 24.30 -8.74 0.89
N SER A 197 23.48 -7.81 1.43
CA SER A 197 23.84 -6.98 2.58
C SER A 197 22.90 -7.16 3.78
N ILE A 198 21.62 -6.83 3.62
CA ILE A 198 20.63 -6.72 4.70
C ILE A 198 19.29 -7.33 4.28
N TYR A 199 18.50 -7.80 5.25
CA TYR A 199 17.27 -8.55 4.98
C TYR A 199 16.08 -7.69 4.52
N GLY A 200 16.18 -6.37 4.64
CA GLY A 200 15.20 -5.40 4.18
C GLY A 200 15.93 -4.12 3.82
N HIS A 201 15.51 -3.47 2.74
CA HIS A 201 16.14 -2.24 2.25
C HIS A 201 15.20 -1.44 1.37
N ALA A 202 14.82 -0.24 1.82
CA ALA A 202 14.31 0.81 0.94
C ALA A 202 15.42 1.33 0.01
N PHE A 203 15.21 1.24 -1.30
CA PHE A 203 16.17 1.64 -2.34
C PHE A 203 15.65 2.75 -3.26
N GLY A 204 14.64 3.48 -2.79
CA GLY A 204 14.09 4.68 -3.39
C GLY A 204 13.00 5.25 -2.49
N SER A 205 12.36 6.33 -2.94
CA SER A 205 11.30 7.01 -2.18
C SER A 205 9.99 6.23 -2.16
N ASN A 206 9.70 5.49 -3.24
CA ASN A 206 8.48 4.70 -3.40
C ASN A 206 8.74 3.18 -3.43
N ARG A 207 9.94 2.70 -3.07
CA ARG A 207 10.32 1.31 -3.33
C ARG A 207 11.26 0.67 -2.32
N PHE A 208 11.04 -0.61 -2.06
CA PHE A 208 11.75 -1.38 -1.06
C PHE A 208 11.81 -2.87 -1.38
N GLN A 209 12.76 -3.57 -0.76
CA GLN A 209 12.87 -5.03 -0.84
C GLN A 209 12.87 -5.68 0.53
N ILE A 210 12.39 -6.91 0.62
CA ILE A 210 12.67 -7.83 1.72
C ILE A 210 13.21 -9.17 1.19
N SER A 211 14.05 -9.84 1.99
CA SER A 211 14.74 -11.08 1.61
C SER A 211 14.23 -12.30 2.37
N SER A 212 13.61 -13.25 1.68
CA SER A 212 12.99 -14.44 2.27
C SER A 212 13.99 -15.31 3.06
N ASN A 213 15.20 -15.56 2.53
CA ASN A 213 16.24 -16.35 3.22
C ASN A 213 16.57 -15.81 4.62
N GLY A 214 16.67 -14.49 4.73
CA GLY A 214 16.96 -13.80 5.99
C GLY A 214 15.81 -13.90 6.98
N LEU A 215 14.58 -13.69 6.50
CA LEU A 215 13.37 -13.77 7.31
C LEU A 215 13.07 -15.20 7.77
N GLU A 216 13.27 -16.21 6.92
CA GLU A 216 13.16 -17.61 7.31
C GLU A 216 14.15 -17.97 8.42
N ASN A 217 15.39 -17.50 8.33
CA ASN A 217 16.39 -17.70 9.38
C ASN A 217 15.95 -17.04 10.70
N LYS A 218 15.37 -15.84 10.65
CA LYS A 218 14.79 -15.19 11.84
C LYS A 218 13.63 -15.98 12.43
N ALA A 219 12.75 -16.51 11.59
CA ALA A 219 11.59 -17.30 11.98
C ALA A 219 11.96 -18.65 12.63
N GLN A 220 13.21 -19.12 12.54
CA GLN A 220 13.66 -20.31 13.28
C GLN A 220 13.75 -20.07 14.80
N SER A 221 13.75 -18.82 15.25
CA SER A 221 13.71 -18.49 16.67
C SER A 221 12.37 -18.90 17.28
N PRO A 222 12.34 -19.68 18.37
CA PRO A 222 11.09 -20.11 19.02
C PRO A 222 10.34 -18.96 19.73
N LEU A 223 10.88 -17.74 19.68
CA LEU A 223 10.27 -16.53 20.24
C LEU A 223 9.54 -15.69 19.21
N LEU A 224 9.62 -16.07 17.93
CA LEU A 224 9.06 -15.33 16.81
C LEU A 224 8.14 -16.26 16.02
N GLU A 225 7.01 -15.72 15.58
CA GLU A 225 6.11 -16.43 14.67
C GLU A 225 6.46 -16.02 13.23
N ARG A 226 6.51 -16.99 12.32
CA ARG A 226 6.97 -16.77 10.94
C ARG A 226 6.17 -15.68 10.23
N ASP A 227 4.85 -15.71 10.34
CA ASP A 227 3.99 -14.74 9.65
C ASP A 227 4.12 -13.33 10.25
N GLU A 228 4.37 -13.22 11.57
CA GLU A 228 4.66 -11.94 12.21
C GLU A 228 6.00 -11.37 11.74
N VAL A 229 7.02 -12.21 11.57
CA VAL A 229 8.34 -11.79 11.06
C VAL A 229 8.21 -11.19 9.66
N TYR A 230 7.49 -11.86 8.77
CA TYR A 230 7.28 -11.38 7.40
C TYR A 230 6.46 -10.09 7.35
N ALA A 231 5.29 -10.06 8.01
CA ALA A 231 4.44 -8.86 8.04
C ALA A 231 5.17 -7.66 8.66
N SER A 232 5.83 -7.86 9.81
CA SER A 232 6.53 -6.79 10.54
C SER A 232 7.72 -6.25 9.74
N ALA A 233 8.48 -7.12 9.05
CA ALA A 233 9.59 -6.69 8.19
C ALA A 233 9.09 -5.98 6.93
N TYR A 234 8.03 -6.47 6.30
CA TYR A 234 7.42 -5.82 5.14
C TYR A 234 6.94 -4.41 5.51
N MET A 235 6.15 -4.29 6.57
CA MET A 235 5.64 -3.01 7.08
C MET A 235 6.76 -2.04 7.50
N HIS A 236 7.89 -2.54 8.02
CA HIS A 236 9.05 -1.72 8.34
C HIS A 236 9.64 -1.07 7.09
N GLU A 237 9.84 -1.86 6.03
CA GLU A 237 10.42 -1.36 4.80
C GLU A 237 9.47 -0.43 4.06
N THR A 238 8.17 -0.73 4.07
CA THR A 238 7.11 0.20 3.65
C THR A 238 7.18 1.51 4.43
N GLY A 239 7.45 1.49 5.74
CA GLY A 239 7.50 2.71 6.54
C GLY A 239 8.61 3.69 6.13
N HIS A 240 9.66 3.23 5.44
CA HIS A 240 10.69 4.12 4.87
C HIS A 240 10.18 4.94 3.68
N THR A 241 9.07 4.56 3.06
CA THR A 241 8.43 5.29 1.96
C THR A 241 7.38 6.30 2.45
N LEU A 242 7.19 6.45 3.77
CA LEU A 242 6.10 7.23 4.39
C LEU A 242 6.58 8.48 5.15
N GLY A 243 7.77 8.98 4.83
CA GLY A 243 8.28 10.25 5.36
C GLY A 243 8.63 10.24 6.85
N PHE A 244 8.81 9.06 7.46
CA PHE A 244 9.05 8.99 8.88
C PHE A 244 10.41 9.60 9.31
N TRP A 245 10.38 10.76 9.97
CA TRP A 245 11.53 11.29 10.70
C TRP A 245 11.13 12.14 11.91
N PRO A 246 11.81 12.02 13.08
CA PRO A 246 12.86 11.06 13.43
C PRO A 246 12.32 9.66 13.72
N ILE A 247 13.16 8.63 13.56
CA ILE A 247 12.83 7.24 13.90
C ILE A 247 13.72 6.75 15.07
N PRO A 248 13.23 6.79 16.32
CA PRO A 248 13.97 6.26 17.47
C PRO A 248 14.30 4.77 17.29
N GLY A 249 15.47 4.35 17.75
CA GLY A 249 15.88 2.93 17.65
C GLY A 249 16.33 2.47 16.26
N HIS A 250 16.09 3.27 15.21
CA HIS A 250 16.55 3.01 13.84
C HIS A 250 17.90 3.67 13.56
N ASN A 251 18.96 3.16 14.19
CA ASN A 251 20.34 3.61 13.95
C ASN A 251 21.37 2.59 14.43
N GLN A 252 22.63 2.78 14.01
CA GLN A 252 23.76 1.91 14.35
C GLN A 252 24.05 1.74 15.86
N TRP A 253 23.52 2.61 16.73
CA TRP A 253 23.70 2.57 18.19
C TRP A 253 22.51 1.94 18.93
N SER A 254 21.54 1.42 18.19
CA SER A 254 20.29 0.91 18.74
C SER A 254 19.91 -0.44 18.18
N GLY A 255 20.80 -1.13 17.47
CA GLY A 255 20.53 -2.42 16.83
C GLY A 255 20.65 -3.63 17.75
N THR A 256 21.22 -3.48 18.96
CA THR A 256 21.36 -4.60 19.91
C THR A 256 21.13 -4.19 21.37
N PRO A 257 20.70 -5.13 22.24
CA PRO A 257 20.55 -4.87 23.68
C PRO A 257 21.84 -4.46 24.41
N LEU A 258 23.01 -4.61 23.80
CA LEU A 258 24.28 -4.18 24.39
C LEU A 258 24.51 -2.67 24.23
N GLN A 259 23.77 -2.01 23.34
CA GLN A 259 23.92 -0.59 23.06
C GLN A 259 22.88 0.22 23.84
N ILE A 260 23.27 1.40 24.34
CA ILE A 260 22.38 2.21 25.18
C ILE A 260 21.17 2.75 24.39
N GLY A 261 21.32 2.99 23.08
CA GLY A 261 20.26 3.49 22.21
C GLY A 261 19.06 2.52 22.12
N TRP A 262 19.33 1.22 22.21
CA TRP A 262 18.29 0.18 22.28
C TRP A 262 17.33 0.41 23.44
N TRP A 263 17.87 0.67 24.63
CA TRP A 263 17.07 0.85 25.84
C TRP A 263 16.38 2.21 25.89
N ILE A 264 17.05 3.27 25.44
CA ILE A 264 16.50 4.63 25.41
C ILE A 264 15.31 4.71 24.45
N SER A 265 15.32 3.92 23.38
CA SER A 265 14.27 3.93 22.34
C SER A 265 13.16 2.89 22.60
N ARG A 266 13.20 2.12 23.70
CA ARG A 266 12.14 1.13 24.00
C ARG A 266 10.74 1.71 24.19
N PRO A 267 10.54 2.95 24.66
CA PRO A 267 9.19 3.50 24.70
C PRO A 267 8.56 3.64 23.31
N TYR A 268 9.36 3.84 22.26
CA TYR A 268 8.93 3.90 20.87
C TYR A 268 8.57 2.51 20.34
N LYS A 269 7.29 2.14 20.45
CA LYS A 269 6.78 0.83 19.99
C LYS A 269 6.25 0.94 18.57
N SER A 270 7.11 0.68 17.61
CA SER A 270 6.83 0.73 16.18
C SER A 270 7.68 -0.33 15.49
N CYS A 271 7.19 -0.93 14.42
CA CYS A 271 7.98 -1.82 13.56
C CYS A 271 9.24 -1.11 13.05
N MET A 272 9.23 0.22 12.91
CA MET A 272 10.36 1.06 12.49
C MET A 272 11.56 1.02 13.45
N ASN A 273 11.36 0.58 14.69
CA ASN A 273 12.42 0.43 15.68
C ASN A 273 13.04 -0.98 15.58
N TYR A 274 14.37 -1.07 15.42
CA TYR A 274 15.08 -2.38 15.37
C TYR A 274 14.84 -3.28 16.59
N GLY A 275 14.41 -2.71 17.71
CA GLY A 275 14.00 -3.47 18.89
C GLY A 275 12.72 -4.29 18.71
N TYR A 276 11.89 -3.96 17.71
CA TYR A 276 10.51 -4.42 17.52
C TYR A 276 10.23 -4.97 16.10
N ILE A 277 11.10 -4.70 15.12
CA ILE A 277 10.97 -5.03 13.68
C ILE A 277 10.54 -6.46 13.30
N PHE A 278 10.66 -7.46 14.16
CA PHE A 278 10.34 -8.86 13.82
C PHE A 278 9.13 -9.44 14.56
N TYR A 279 8.40 -8.64 15.34
CA TYR A 279 7.26 -9.13 16.14
C TYR A 279 6.22 -8.03 16.45
N THR A 280 6.29 -6.87 15.80
CA THR A 280 5.34 -5.77 16.00
C THR A 280 4.84 -5.33 14.64
N ILE A 281 3.62 -5.73 14.29
CA ILE A 281 2.95 -5.35 13.04
C ILE A 281 2.08 -4.12 13.34
N ASP A 282 2.75 -3.02 13.64
CA ASP A 282 2.10 -1.74 13.93
C ASP A 282 3.13 -0.61 13.86
N TYR A 283 2.67 0.59 13.52
CA TYR A 283 3.43 1.81 13.78
C TYR A 283 3.12 2.34 15.18
N SER A 284 3.93 3.27 15.67
CA SER A 284 3.70 3.83 17.01
C SER A 284 2.49 4.76 17.02
N ASP A 285 1.63 4.60 18.03
CA ASP A 285 0.49 5.48 18.31
C ASP A 285 0.85 6.69 19.21
N GLY A 286 2.13 6.83 19.59
CA GLY A 286 2.61 7.92 20.44
C GLY A 286 2.02 7.96 21.85
N SER A 287 1.36 6.89 22.29
CA SER A 287 0.66 6.84 23.58
C SER A 287 1.60 6.73 24.79
N ARG A 288 2.89 6.48 24.59
CA ARG A 288 3.87 6.22 25.66
C ARG A 288 4.74 7.43 25.94
N LEU A 289 5.32 7.43 27.14
CA LEU A 289 6.17 8.52 27.59
C LEU A 289 7.52 8.51 26.88
N PHE A 290 8.01 9.70 26.53
CA PHE A 290 9.37 9.98 26.04
C PHE A 290 9.73 9.34 24.70
N ARG A 291 9.79 10.17 23.64
CA ARG A 291 10.21 9.78 22.28
C ARG A 291 9.36 8.65 21.64
N ASP A 292 8.15 8.43 22.11
CA ASP A 292 7.13 7.68 21.38
C ASP A 292 6.45 8.68 20.43
N TYR A 293 6.78 8.63 19.14
CA TYR A 293 6.19 9.50 18.14
C TYR A 293 4.96 8.81 17.56
N ASP A 294 3.84 9.53 17.45
CA ASP A 294 2.67 9.01 16.77
C ASP A 294 2.94 8.97 15.26
N ASP A 295 3.36 7.80 14.79
CA ASP A 295 3.72 7.51 13.41
C ASP A 295 2.49 7.48 12.51
N TRP A 296 1.36 6.96 13.01
CA TRP A 296 0.10 6.96 12.26
C TRP A 296 -0.36 8.38 11.96
N SER A 297 -0.37 9.27 12.96
CA SER A 297 -0.78 10.66 12.77
C SER A 297 0.19 11.53 11.95
N ARG A 298 1.44 11.09 11.79
CA ARG A 298 2.49 11.85 11.05
C ARG A 298 2.90 11.18 9.74
N MET A 299 2.20 10.11 9.35
CA MET A 299 2.38 9.45 8.07
C MET A 299 2.18 10.46 6.94
N ASP A 300 3.13 10.48 6.01
CA ASP A 300 3.08 11.34 4.84
C ASP A 300 2.98 10.44 3.60
N LEU A 301 1.75 10.27 3.11
CA LEU A 301 1.46 9.46 1.92
C LEU A 301 2.06 10.12 0.66
N THR A 302 2.19 11.45 0.63
CA THR A 302 2.82 12.19 -0.48
C THR A 302 4.35 12.12 -0.51
N TYR A 303 4.98 11.51 0.50
CA TYR A 303 6.43 11.61 0.69
C TYR A 303 7.21 11.11 -0.53
N PHE A 304 6.73 10.04 -1.17
CA PHE A 304 7.43 9.39 -2.25
C PHE A 304 7.51 10.25 -3.53
N GLU A 305 6.62 11.24 -3.66
CA GLU A 305 6.59 12.19 -4.77
C GLU A 305 7.69 13.23 -4.73
N SER A 306 8.15 13.57 -3.53
CA SER A 306 9.11 14.67 -3.35
C SER A 306 10.54 14.36 -3.82
N GLN A 307 10.84 13.13 -4.23
CA GLN A 307 12.20 12.62 -4.44
C GLN A 307 12.34 11.77 -5.71
N TRP A 308 11.97 12.34 -6.87
CA TRP A 308 12.12 11.65 -8.15
C TRP A 308 13.54 11.61 -8.73
#